data_AF-A0A2V9Y3G0-F1
#
_entry.id   AF-A0A2V9Y3G0-F1
#
_cell.length_a   1.000
_cell.length_b   1.000
_cell.length_c   1.000
_cell.angle_alpha   90.00
_cell.angle_beta   90.00
_cell.angle_gamma   90.00
#
_symmetry.space_group_name_H-M   'P 1'
#
loop_
_entity.id
_entity.type
_entity.pdbx_description
1 polymer ?
#
loop_
_entity_poly.entity_id
_entity_poly.type
_entity_poly.pdbx_seq_one_letter_code
_entity_poly.pdbx_strand_id
1 'polypeptide(L)'
;MTPEERNRMNSLCIGIQEETDYKKFVAMLHEMSELIARKERRRFHQFPALVWQRNKPWKTVPAKVNKVVKPYTAGEPDRVEIAVVEGEDLFREIRIENSFMDVDGTPMSLPTGTELELTFEAETKRATAESA
;
A
#
# COMPACT_ATOMS: atom_id res chain seq x y z
N MET A 1 0.26 -20.13 -3.77
CA MET A 1 1.17 -20.39 -4.91
C MET A 1 1.22 -21.89 -5.10
N THR A 2 0.97 -22.38 -6.32
CA THR A 2 1.09 -23.80 -6.64
C THR A 2 2.57 -24.21 -6.70
N PRO A 3 2.88 -25.51 -6.61
CA PRO A 3 4.25 -26.01 -6.76
C PRO A 3 4.87 -25.63 -8.12
N GLU A 4 4.09 -25.69 -9.19
CA GLU A 4 4.52 -25.32 -10.55
C GLU A 4 4.91 -23.85 -10.66
N GLU A 5 4.09 -22.95 -10.11
CA GLU A 5 4.39 -21.52 -10.10
C GLU A 5 5.63 -21.21 -9.26
N ARG A 6 5.81 -21.90 -8.13
CA ARG A 6 7.00 -21.72 -7.29
C ARG A 6 8.26 -22.13 -8.04
N ASN A 7 8.20 -23.25 -8.77
CA ASN A 7 9.31 -23.69 -9.61
C ASN A 7 9.60 -22.67 -10.71
N ARG A 8 8.56 -22.14 -11.37
CA ARG A 8 8.69 -21.09 -12.38
C ARG A 8 9.30 -19.80 -11.82
N MET A 9 8.88 -19.38 -10.63
CA MET A 9 9.44 -18.21 -9.94
C MET A 9 10.93 -18.41 -9.63
N ASN A 10 11.33 -19.59 -9.16
CA ASN A 10 12.74 -19.89 -8.91
C ASN A 10 13.57 -19.86 -10.20
N SER A 11 13.04 -20.40 -11.31
CA SER A 11 13.70 -20.31 -12.62
C SER A 11 13.83 -18.88 -13.12
N LEU A 12 12.79 -18.04 -12.93
CA LEU A 12 12.85 -16.61 -13.29
C LEU A 12 13.90 -15.86 -12.46
N CYS A 13 13.99 -16.10 -11.15
CA CYS A 13 15.01 -15.46 -10.30
C CYS A 13 16.44 -15.76 -10.80
N ILE A 14 16.70 -16.99 -11.20
CA ILE A 14 18.01 -17.39 -11.75
C ILE A 14 18.24 -16.69 -13.10
N GLY A 15 17.26 -16.74 -14.01
CA GLY A 15 17.36 -16.10 -15.32
C GLY A 15 17.56 -14.58 -15.24
N ILE A 16 16.90 -13.91 -14.30
CA ILE A 16 17.03 -12.46 -14.06
C ILE A 16 18.45 -12.09 -13.61
N GLN A 17 19.11 -12.93 -12.82
CA GLN A 17 20.47 -12.68 -12.33
C GLN A 17 21.53 -12.82 -13.42
N GLU A 18 21.27 -13.63 -14.43
CA GLU A 18 22.22 -13.95 -15.50
C GLU A 18 21.96 -13.18 -16.81
N GLU A 19 20.78 -12.58 -16.96
CA GLU A 19 20.38 -11.95 -18.22
C GLU A 19 20.99 -10.55 -18.40
N THR A 20 21.72 -10.41 -19.50
CA THR A 20 22.37 -9.16 -19.90
C THR A 20 21.52 -8.33 -20.87
N ASP A 21 20.53 -8.94 -21.54
CA ASP A 21 19.63 -8.23 -22.44
C ASP A 21 18.48 -7.58 -21.65
N TYR A 22 18.48 -6.25 -21.66
CA TYR A 22 17.46 -5.43 -20.98
C TYR A 22 16.02 -5.81 -21.36
N LYS A 23 15.74 -6.12 -22.64
CA LYS A 23 14.36 -6.43 -23.08
C LYS A 23 13.88 -7.74 -22.49
N LYS A 24 14.76 -8.74 -22.44
CA LYS A 24 14.47 -10.05 -21.85
C LYS A 24 14.36 -9.96 -20.33
N PHE A 25 15.26 -9.20 -19.71
CA PHE A 25 15.21 -8.91 -18.28
C PHE A 25 13.88 -8.28 -17.86
N VAL A 26 13.41 -7.26 -18.60
CA VAL A 26 12.12 -6.61 -18.34
C VAL A 26 10.96 -7.59 -18.50
N ALA A 27 10.99 -8.45 -19.53
CA ALA A 27 9.96 -9.48 -19.73
C ALA A 27 9.92 -10.48 -18.55
N MET A 28 11.07 -10.91 -18.06
CA MET A 28 11.17 -11.82 -16.91
C MET A 28 10.69 -11.16 -15.61
N LEU A 29 11.01 -9.89 -15.38
CA LEU A 29 10.51 -9.14 -14.23
C LEU A 29 8.98 -8.99 -14.27
N HIS A 30 8.41 -8.73 -15.45
CA HIS A 30 6.97 -8.64 -15.62
C HIS A 30 6.28 -10.00 -15.37
N GLU A 31 6.90 -11.10 -15.81
CA GLU A 31 6.37 -12.44 -15.52
C GLU A 31 6.43 -12.76 -14.02
N MET A 32 7.52 -12.38 -13.36
CA MET A 32 7.68 -12.56 -11.91
C MET A 32 6.65 -11.74 -11.12
N SER A 33 6.40 -10.49 -11.52
CA SER A 33 5.38 -9.64 -10.87
C SER A 33 3.97 -10.20 -11.05
N GLU A 34 3.64 -10.78 -12.22
CA GLU A 34 2.36 -11.46 -12.42
C GLU A 34 2.20 -12.69 -11.53
N LEU A 35 3.23 -13.52 -11.38
CA LEU A 35 3.19 -14.69 -10.50
C LEU A 35 3.00 -14.30 -9.03
N ILE A 36 3.66 -13.23 -8.58
CA ILE A 36 3.49 -12.67 -7.25
C ILE A 36 2.07 -12.13 -7.08
N ALA A 37 1.56 -11.35 -8.04
CA ALA A 37 0.19 -10.83 -8.01
C ALA A 37 -0.88 -11.93 -8.03
N ARG A 38 -0.64 -13.05 -8.72
CA ARG A 38 -1.53 -14.24 -8.70
C ARG A 38 -1.47 -14.99 -7.36
N LYS A 39 -0.30 -15.06 -6.74
CA LYS A 39 -0.12 -15.62 -5.40
C LYS A 39 -0.84 -14.76 -4.36
N GLU A 40 -0.69 -13.44 -4.45
CA GLU A 40 -1.33 -12.47 -3.56
C GLU A 40 -2.84 -12.54 -3.67
N ARG A 41 -3.40 -12.52 -4.89
CA ARG A 41 -4.84 -12.69 -5.14
C ARG A 41 -5.44 -13.96 -4.51
N ARG A 42 -4.66 -15.05 -4.43
CA ARG A 42 -5.11 -16.32 -3.82
C ARG A 42 -4.91 -16.38 -2.31
N ARG A 43 -3.89 -15.72 -1.77
CA ARG A 43 -3.59 -15.74 -0.33
C ARG A 43 -4.35 -14.67 0.44
N PHE A 44 -4.72 -13.58 -0.23
CA PHE A 44 -5.20 -12.37 0.39
C PHE A 44 -6.34 -11.76 -0.43
N HIS A 45 -7.59 -12.09 -0.07
CA HIS A 45 -8.76 -11.39 -0.61
C HIS A 45 -8.94 -9.97 -0.01
N GLN A 46 -8.03 -9.51 0.86
CA GLN A 46 -8.19 -8.24 1.58
C GLN A 46 -6.88 -7.58 2.07
N PHE A 47 -5.75 -7.81 1.40
CA PHE A 47 -4.55 -6.99 1.66
C PHE A 47 -4.31 -6.01 0.51
N PRO A 48 -3.96 -4.75 0.79
CA PRO A 48 -3.42 -3.86 -0.24
C PRO A 48 -2.15 -4.51 -0.79
N ALA A 49 -2.01 -4.48 -2.11
CA ALA A 49 -0.91 -5.12 -2.84
C ALA A 49 0.44 -4.80 -2.15
N LEU A 50 1.25 -5.83 -1.88
CA LEU A 50 2.62 -5.60 -1.46
C LEU A 50 3.29 -4.81 -2.58
N VAL A 51 3.76 -3.63 -2.23
CA VAL A 51 4.11 -2.56 -3.15
C VAL A 51 5.49 -2.80 -3.77
N TRP A 52 5.60 -3.84 -4.59
CA TRP A 52 6.85 -4.14 -5.29
C TRP A 52 6.94 -3.45 -6.67
N GLN A 53 5.87 -2.79 -7.12
CA GLN A 53 5.87 -1.96 -8.33
C GLN A 53 4.97 -0.73 -8.16
N ARG A 54 5.46 0.29 -7.44
CA ARG A 54 4.85 1.63 -7.52
C ARG A 54 5.31 2.31 -8.81
N ASN A 55 4.44 2.30 -9.82
CA ASN A 55 4.64 3.06 -11.08
C ASN A 55 4.25 4.54 -10.94
N LYS A 56 4.00 4.99 -9.71
CA LYS A 56 3.58 6.34 -9.37
C LYS A 56 4.46 6.91 -8.26
N PRO A 57 4.74 8.21 -8.26
CA PRO A 57 5.39 8.89 -7.15
C PRO A 57 4.57 8.69 -5.88
N TRP A 58 5.30 8.51 -4.78
CA TRP A 58 4.71 8.26 -3.49
C TRP A 58 5.60 8.81 -2.39
N LYS A 59 5.00 9.08 -1.23
CA LYS A 59 5.70 9.42 0.01
C LYS A 59 5.00 8.73 1.16
N THR A 60 5.77 8.08 2.04
CA THR A 60 5.25 7.56 3.30
C THR A 60 5.74 8.45 4.44
N VAL A 61 4.84 8.79 5.37
CA VAL A 61 5.14 9.62 6.53
C VAL A 61 4.57 9.01 7.80
N PRO A 62 5.27 9.19 8.94
CA PRO A 62 4.76 8.77 10.23
C PRO A 62 3.53 9.60 10.62
N ALA A 63 2.57 8.93 11.25
CA ALA A 63 1.32 9.53 11.68
C ALA A 63 0.78 8.87 12.97
N LYS A 64 -0.17 9.56 13.61
CA LYS A 64 -0.76 9.09 14.87
C LYS A 64 -2.25 9.41 14.93
N VAL A 65 -3.05 8.49 15.45
CA VAL A 65 -4.46 8.76 15.75
C VAL A 65 -4.54 9.74 16.93
N ASN A 66 -4.95 10.97 16.65
CA ASN A 66 -5.07 12.04 17.64
C ASN A 66 -6.36 11.89 18.46
N LYS A 67 -7.49 11.62 17.79
CA LYS A 67 -8.77 11.37 18.46
C LYS A 67 -9.73 10.55 17.60
N VAL A 68 -10.62 9.83 18.26
CA VAL A 68 -11.81 9.21 17.64
C VAL A 68 -12.99 10.16 17.82
N VAL A 69 -13.58 10.59 16.71
CA VAL A 69 -14.75 11.48 16.65
C VAL A 69 -15.99 10.63 16.41
N LYS A 70 -16.89 10.63 17.39
CA LYS A 70 -18.19 9.98 17.25
C LYS A 70 -19.12 10.80 16.36
N PRO A 71 -19.92 10.16 15.50
CA PRO A 71 -20.89 10.86 14.68
C PRO A 71 -22.01 11.43 15.56
N TYR A 72 -22.63 12.50 15.07
CA TYR A 72 -23.79 13.11 15.71
C TYR A 72 -25.05 12.26 15.51
N THR A 73 -25.17 11.62 14.34
CA THR A 73 -26.31 10.80 13.97
C THR A 73 -26.06 9.34 14.35
N ALA A 74 -27.03 8.72 15.01
CA ALA A 74 -26.99 7.29 15.31
C ALA A 74 -27.00 6.48 14.00
N GLY A 75 -25.98 5.63 13.79
CA GLY A 75 -25.88 4.72 12.64
C GLY A 75 -24.72 5.00 11.69
N GLU A 76 -24.01 6.12 11.82
CA GLU A 76 -22.77 6.37 11.09
C GLU A 76 -21.56 5.72 11.81
N PRO A 77 -20.49 5.35 11.08
CA PRO A 77 -19.25 4.88 11.69
C PRO A 77 -18.50 6.04 12.38
N ASP A 78 -17.79 5.72 13.46
CA ASP A 78 -16.84 6.63 14.08
C ASP A 78 -15.77 7.06 13.08
N ARG A 79 -15.28 8.30 13.20
CA ARG A 79 -14.16 8.80 12.39
C ARG A 79 -12.90 8.88 13.22
N VAL A 80 -11.76 8.55 12.64
CA VAL A 80 -10.44 8.82 13.25
C VAL A 80 -9.89 10.12 12.69
N GLU A 81 -9.40 10.97 13.58
CA GLU A 81 -8.53 12.07 13.25
C GLU A 81 -7.08 11.61 13.38
N ILE A 82 -6.36 11.64 12.27
CA ILE A 82 -4.97 11.22 12.15
C ILE A 82 -4.12 12.47 11.96
N ALA A 83 -3.13 12.65 12.83
CA ALA A 83 -2.15 13.72 12.73
C ALA A 83 -0.90 13.19 12.01
N VAL A 84 -0.54 13.83 10.89
CA VAL A 84 0.73 13.62 10.20
C VAL A 84 1.84 14.30 11.01
N VAL A 85 2.87 13.55 11.42
CA VAL A 85 3.92 14.08 12.32
C VAL A 85 4.71 15.20 11.66
N GLU A 86 4.99 15.08 10.36
CA GLU A 86 5.74 16.08 9.57
C GLU A 86 4.89 17.25 9.08
N GLY A 87 3.57 17.24 9.32
CA GLY A 87 2.67 18.28 8.81
C GLY A 87 2.67 19.53 9.68
N GLU A 88 2.42 20.69 9.06
CA GLU A 88 2.18 21.94 9.79
C GLU A 88 0.96 21.83 10.71
N ASP A 89 0.99 22.52 11.84
CA ASP A 89 -0.01 22.36 12.91
C ASP A 89 -1.47 22.50 12.45
N LEU A 90 -1.75 23.42 11.51
CA LEU A 90 -3.10 23.67 11.00
C LEU A 90 -3.52 22.73 9.85
N PHE A 91 -2.59 21.97 9.27
CA PHE A 91 -2.81 21.20 8.04
C PHE A 91 -2.42 19.71 8.15
N ARG A 92 -1.99 19.26 9.32
CA ARG A 92 -1.58 17.87 9.53
C ARG A 92 -2.71 16.88 9.79
N GLU A 93 -3.95 17.36 9.93
CA GLU A 93 -5.08 16.53 10.35
C GLU A 93 -5.83 15.93 9.16
N ILE A 94 -5.99 14.61 9.17
CA ILE A 94 -6.78 13.85 8.21
C ILE A 94 -7.90 13.15 8.97
N ARG A 95 -9.15 13.29 8.50
CA ARG A 95 -10.31 12.58 9.08
C ARG A 95 -10.87 11.56 8.11
N ILE A 96 -10.85 10.29 8.50
CA ILE A 96 -11.42 9.17 7.74
C ILE A 96 -12.29 8.28 8.62
N GLU A 97 -13.12 7.45 8.02
CA GLU A 97 -13.90 6.45 8.75
C GLU A 97 -12.98 5.47 9.49
N ASN A 98 -13.33 5.15 10.73
CA ASN A 98 -12.59 4.23 11.59
C ASN A 98 -12.99 2.77 11.30
N SER A 99 -12.99 2.42 10.02
CA SER A 99 -13.31 1.10 9.51
C SER A 99 -12.07 0.55 8.81
N PHE A 100 -11.24 -0.15 9.57
CA PHE A 100 -10.02 -0.79 9.10
C PHE A 100 -10.21 -2.31 9.08
N MET A 101 -9.32 -3.00 8.38
CA MET A 101 -9.25 -4.45 8.38
C MET A 101 -7.88 -4.85 8.94
N ASP A 102 -7.89 -5.82 9.86
CA ASP A 102 -6.65 -6.44 10.33
C ASP A 102 -6.10 -7.45 9.30
N VAL A 103 -4.92 -7.99 9.56
CA VAL A 103 -4.24 -9.02 8.75
C VAL A 103 -5.10 -10.26 8.50
N ASP A 104 -6.05 -10.58 9.38
CA ASP A 104 -6.95 -11.72 9.18
C ASP A 104 -8.24 -11.34 8.41
N GLY A 105 -8.35 -10.11 7.91
CA GLY A 105 -9.56 -9.58 7.26
C GLY A 105 -10.70 -9.31 8.22
N THR A 106 -10.40 -9.21 9.52
CA THR A 106 -11.39 -8.90 10.55
C THR A 106 -11.56 -7.38 10.64
N PRO A 107 -12.80 -6.85 10.60
CA PRO A 107 -13.06 -5.44 10.83
C PRO A 107 -12.53 -4.99 12.19
N MET A 108 -11.76 -3.91 12.20
CA MET A 108 -11.21 -3.32 13.40
C MET A 108 -11.26 -1.80 13.35
N SER A 109 -11.23 -1.19 14.53
CA SER A 109 -11.15 0.26 14.70
C SER A 109 -9.84 0.61 15.41
N LEU A 110 -9.19 1.67 14.96
CA LEU A 110 -7.98 2.17 15.57
C LEU A 110 -8.33 3.00 16.83
N PRO A 111 -7.75 2.67 18.00
CA PRO A 111 -7.91 3.49 19.19
C PRO A 111 -7.08 4.78 19.09
N THR A 112 -7.46 5.77 19.89
CA THR A 112 -6.65 6.99 20.09
C THR A 112 -5.23 6.63 20.54
N GLY A 113 -4.24 7.30 19.96
CA GLY A 113 -2.83 7.11 20.28
C GLY A 113 -2.11 6.08 19.42
N THR A 114 -2.81 5.37 18.53
CA THR A 114 -2.20 4.39 17.62
C THR A 114 -1.23 5.07 16.66
N GLU A 115 -0.01 4.54 16.56
CA GLU A 115 0.99 4.94 15.57
C GLU A 115 0.76 4.20 14.26
N LEU A 116 0.87 4.91 13.13
CA LEU A 116 0.66 4.34 11.80
C LEU A 116 1.52 5.05 10.76
N GLU A 117 1.72 4.37 9.63
CA GLU A 117 2.43 4.90 8.46
C GLU A 117 1.41 5.31 7.39
N LEU A 118 1.37 6.59 7.04
CA LEU A 118 0.51 7.09 5.97
C LEU A 118 1.27 7.11 4.65
N THR A 119 0.76 6.44 3.63
CA THR A 119 1.31 6.49 2.28
C THR A 119 0.44 7.35 1.38
N PHE A 120 1.04 8.37 0.79
CA PHE A 120 0.47 9.14 -0.31
C PHE A 120 0.98 8.61 -1.64
N GLU A 121 0.10 8.48 -2.64
CA GLU A 121 0.43 8.08 -4.01
C GLU A 121 -0.20 9.09 -4.97
N ALA A 122 0.56 9.55 -5.98
CA ALA A 122 0.11 10.60 -6.90
C ALA A 122 -0.05 10.08 -8.34
N GLU A 123 -1.16 10.41 -8.99
CA GLU A 123 -1.36 10.15 -10.43
C GLU A 123 -0.60 11.18 -11.28
N THR A 124 0.48 10.76 -11.94
CA THR A 124 1.35 11.66 -12.71
C THR A 124 0.87 12.02 -14.10
N LYS A 125 -0.25 11.45 -14.58
CA LYS A 125 -0.78 11.77 -15.92
C LYS A 125 -1.09 13.27 -16.15
N ARG A 126 -1.00 14.11 -15.11
CA ARG A 126 -1.11 15.58 -15.19
C ARG A 126 -0.08 16.37 -14.36
N ALA A 127 0.87 15.71 -13.70
CA ALA A 127 1.83 16.41 -12.86
C ALA A 127 3.02 16.86 -13.71
N THR A 128 3.08 18.14 -14.05
CA THR A 128 4.30 18.76 -14.57
C THR A 128 5.36 18.73 -13.48
N ALA A 129 6.48 18.07 -13.73
CA ALA A 129 7.62 18.09 -12.83
C ALA A 129 8.12 19.54 -12.70
N GLU A 130 7.90 20.17 -11.55
CA GLU A 130 8.52 21.44 -11.24
C GLU A 130 10.00 21.15 -10.93
N SER A 131 10.86 21.59 -11.84
CA SER A 131 12.31 21.44 -11.73
C SER A 131 12.81 22.56 -10.84
N ALA A 132 13.36 22.22 -9.68
CA ALA A 132 14.11 23.14 -8.82
C ALA A 132 15.55 23.29 -9.30
#